data_AF-A0A7K0LVN5-F1
#
_entry.id   AF-A0A7K0LVN5-F1
#
_cell.length_a   1.000
_cell.length_b   1.000
_cell.length_c   1.000
_cell.angle_alpha   90.00
_cell.angle_beta   90.00
_cell.angle_gamma   90.00
#
_symmetry.space_group_name_H-M   'P 1'
#
loop_
_entity.id
_entity.type
_entity.pdbx_description
1 polymer ?
#
loop_
_entity_poly.entity_id
_entity_poly.type
_entity_poly.pdbx_seq_one_letter_code
_entity_poly.pdbx_strand_id
1 'polypeptide(L)'
;MTIRLRLLTVAGLTCIATILVCLLATDSINNPLNLGLGTRGVAVLIVAGTALIADIVIIYIHAVQPPHPKFLLSWDHRLSIRAHAIAGSVETVLGIVAWITDSRSLAIATGFVALIQIAASYYQTPGVFGMKGVAVPLYYAAISVHLFCAVNLIATGDIAWLERTWIILQTYAFVRIMYFLLGRTSAFRGSEYTIAVVLGGMITGPFVLGPIAPFFIVTIVALYLLLYWLILRPTKTEWSALFVEHIRRTLAPRLQEGWRAMGISVPQGLSEREEAEFVFQQLDSDGSGTLNLVEMEPLLAGLGVSTRLQSCLLNHQQQSGDSTEVTFDTFFTTLWLPSRLEGSTGVPREKGLTDEQTGRIVFDFLDIHGRGYVDEIQIEILLLGWGMDLHEAQRTIRRISGPVQMQYSYDEFRTRLKPIWRYGYERLTTDAE
;
A
#
# COMPACT_ATOMS: atom_id res chain seq x y z
N MET A 1 -4.32 -7.23 -27.39
CA MET A 1 -3.77 -6.26 -26.43
C MET A 1 -4.00 -6.80 -25.03
N THR A 2 -2.94 -7.05 -24.25
CA THR A 2 -3.06 -7.61 -22.89
C THR A 2 -3.75 -6.62 -21.94
N ILE A 3 -4.40 -7.09 -20.88
CA ILE A 3 -5.04 -6.24 -19.85
C ILE A 3 -4.04 -5.22 -19.30
N ARG A 4 -2.79 -5.64 -19.08
CA ARG A 4 -1.69 -4.77 -18.63
C ARG A 4 -1.45 -3.61 -19.59
N LEU A 5 -1.41 -3.88 -20.91
CA LEU A 5 -1.21 -2.82 -21.90
C LEU A 5 -2.40 -1.86 -21.92
N ARG A 6 -3.63 -2.34 -21.73
CA ARG A 6 -4.84 -1.49 -21.65
C ARG A 6 -4.81 -0.58 -20.42
N LEU A 7 -4.44 -1.11 -19.25
CA LEU A 7 -4.25 -0.32 -18.03
C LEU A 7 -3.18 0.77 -18.22
N LEU A 8 -2.06 0.43 -18.86
CA LEU A 8 -1.03 1.40 -19.19
C LEU A 8 -1.55 2.47 -20.16
N THR A 9 -2.40 2.11 -21.13
CA THR A 9 -3.04 3.08 -22.02
C THR A 9 -3.96 4.04 -21.24
N VAL A 10 -4.79 3.54 -20.32
CA VAL A 10 -5.64 4.40 -19.47
C VAL A 10 -4.78 5.37 -18.66
N ALA A 11 -3.73 4.87 -17.99
CA ALA A 11 -2.82 5.69 -17.21
C ALA A 11 -2.12 6.75 -18.08
N GLY A 12 -1.57 6.34 -19.23
CA GLY A 12 -0.90 7.23 -20.17
C GLY A 12 -1.80 8.34 -20.70
N LEU A 13 -3.03 8.01 -21.10
CA LEU A 13 -4.01 9.01 -21.55
C LEU A 13 -4.42 9.98 -20.44
N THR A 14 -4.52 9.48 -19.19
CA THR A 14 -4.81 10.34 -18.02
C THR A 14 -3.66 11.32 -17.75
N CYS A 15 -2.41 10.86 -17.87
CA CYS A 15 -1.23 11.74 -17.72
C CYS A 15 -1.16 12.78 -18.84
N ILE A 16 -1.41 12.38 -20.10
CA ILE A 16 -1.46 13.30 -21.25
C ILE A 16 -2.54 14.35 -21.04
N ALA A 17 -3.75 13.95 -20.66
CA ALA A 17 -4.83 14.88 -20.37
C ALA A 17 -4.47 15.87 -19.25
N THR A 18 -3.80 15.40 -18.20
CA THR A 18 -3.30 16.27 -17.12
C THR A 18 -2.32 17.32 -17.66
N ILE A 19 -1.34 16.90 -18.46
CA ILE A 19 -0.35 17.81 -19.06
C ILE A 19 -1.02 18.82 -19.99
N LEU A 20 -2.02 18.41 -20.79
CA LEU A 20 -2.78 19.30 -21.64
C LEU A 20 -3.55 20.36 -20.83
N VAL A 21 -4.17 19.98 -19.71
CA VAL A 21 -4.81 20.95 -18.81
C VAL A 21 -3.77 21.92 -18.23
N CYS A 22 -2.60 21.42 -17.82
CA CYS A 22 -1.52 22.28 -17.33
C CYS A 22 -1.04 23.27 -18.40
N LEU A 23 -0.91 22.82 -19.65
CA LEU A 23 -0.53 23.67 -20.79
C LEU A 23 -1.56 24.78 -21.01
N LEU A 24 -2.86 24.46 -20.99
CA LEU A 24 -3.94 25.44 -21.11
C LEU A 24 -4.01 26.40 -19.92
N ALA A 25 -3.59 25.95 -18.73
CA ALA A 25 -3.58 26.72 -17.50
C ALA A 25 -2.22 27.38 -17.18
N THR A 26 -1.24 27.32 -18.09
CA THR A 26 0.16 27.74 -17.82
C THR A 26 0.23 29.15 -17.27
N ASP A 27 -0.52 30.10 -17.84
CA ASP A 27 -0.54 31.49 -17.38
C ASP A 27 -1.10 31.66 -15.97
N SER A 28 -2.05 30.79 -15.58
CA SER A 28 -2.61 30.76 -14.22
C SER A 28 -1.64 30.10 -13.24
N ILE A 29 -0.90 29.09 -13.68
CA ILE A 29 0.10 28.38 -12.87
C ILE A 29 1.34 29.26 -12.63
N ASN A 30 1.79 29.96 -13.68
CA ASN A 30 3.03 30.75 -13.68
C ASN A 30 2.87 32.16 -13.08
N ASN A 31 1.65 32.64 -12.84
CA ASN A 31 1.41 33.97 -12.28
C ASN A 31 0.81 33.92 -10.86
N PRO A 32 1.65 34.02 -9.80
CA PRO A 32 1.21 33.99 -8.39
C PRO A 32 0.21 35.10 -8.04
N LEU A 33 0.28 36.25 -8.72
CA LEU A 33 -0.56 37.42 -8.43
C LEU A 33 -2.00 37.21 -8.87
N ASN A 34 -2.24 36.44 -9.94
CA ASN A 34 -3.58 36.09 -10.40
C ASN A 34 -4.33 35.17 -9.42
N LEU A 35 -3.60 34.56 -8.48
CA LEU A 35 -4.15 33.64 -7.48
C LEU A 35 -4.42 34.33 -6.14
N GLY A 36 -4.05 35.61 -5.96
CA GLY A 36 -4.07 36.27 -4.66
C GLY A 36 -3.11 35.66 -3.62
N LEU A 37 -2.28 34.71 -4.06
CA LEU A 37 -1.31 33.96 -3.28
C LEU A 37 0.07 34.41 -3.75
N GLY A 38 0.50 35.58 -3.27
CA GLY A 38 1.88 36.01 -3.46
C GLY A 38 2.83 34.88 -3.04
N THR A 39 3.95 34.74 -3.74
CA THR A 39 5.00 33.72 -3.47
C THR A 39 5.52 33.75 -2.03
N ARG A 40 5.30 34.87 -1.32
CA ARG A 40 5.59 35.07 0.12
C ARG A 40 4.34 35.33 0.97
N GLY A 41 3.17 34.93 0.48
CA GLY A 41 1.91 35.06 1.19
C GLY A 41 1.93 34.19 2.44
N VAL A 42 1.31 34.68 3.52
CA VAL A 42 1.21 33.98 4.81
C VAL A 42 0.67 32.55 4.63
N ALA A 43 -0.29 32.35 3.72
CA ALA A 43 -0.85 31.03 3.42
C ALA A 43 0.19 30.05 2.87
N VAL A 44 1.08 30.48 1.96
CA VAL A 44 2.15 29.64 1.40
C VAL A 44 3.11 29.23 2.51
N LEU A 45 3.49 30.18 3.38
CA LEU A 45 4.39 29.91 4.50
C LEU A 45 3.79 28.94 5.52
N ILE A 46 2.48 29.05 5.81
CA ILE A 46 1.78 28.12 6.69
C ILE A 46 1.79 26.71 6.10
N VAL A 47 1.44 26.59 4.81
CA VAL A 47 1.40 25.29 4.13
C VAL A 47 2.78 24.66 4.05
N ALA A 48 3.79 25.44 3.64
CA ALA A 48 5.18 24.99 3.57
C ALA A 48 5.73 24.61 4.95
N GLY A 49 5.52 25.45 5.97
CA GLY A 49 5.97 25.18 7.33
C GLY A 49 5.32 23.94 7.94
N THR A 50 4.01 23.76 7.71
CA THR A 50 3.28 22.56 8.14
C THR A 50 3.82 21.30 7.45
N ALA A 51 4.05 21.38 6.15
CA ALA A 51 4.59 20.27 5.37
C ALA A 51 6.01 19.89 5.83
N LEU A 52 6.87 20.86 6.09
CA LEU A 52 8.23 20.62 6.60
C LEU A 52 8.25 19.89 7.95
N ILE A 53 7.42 20.35 8.90
CA ILE A 53 7.30 19.70 10.21
C ILE A 53 6.80 18.26 10.02
N ALA A 54 5.80 18.08 9.17
CA ALA A 54 5.27 16.76 8.87
C ALA A 54 6.31 15.86 8.21
N ASP A 55 7.09 16.35 7.25
CA ASP A 55 8.15 15.59 6.59
C ASP A 55 9.22 15.12 7.57
N ILE A 56 9.64 15.95 8.53
CA ILE A 56 10.59 15.53 9.59
C ILE A 56 10.02 14.35 10.37
N VAL A 57 8.75 14.45 10.79
CA VAL A 57 8.06 13.38 11.54
C VAL A 57 7.89 12.13 10.67
N ILE A 58 7.49 12.30 9.42
CA ILE A 58 7.25 11.20 8.46
C ILE A 58 8.56 10.47 8.18
N ILE A 59 9.65 11.19 7.91
CA ILE A 59 10.97 10.62 7.67
C ILE A 59 11.43 9.86 8.91
N TYR A 60 11.27 10.42 10.11
CA TYR A 60 11.57 9.72 11.36
C TYR A 60 10.76 8.42 11.49
N ILE A 61 9.45 8.47 11.27
CA ILE A 61 8.58 7.29 11.31
C ILE A 61 9.03 6.25 10.29
N HIS A 62 9.37 6.63 9.07
CA HIS A 62 9.83 5.69 8.04
C HIS A 62 11.24 5.16 8.28
N ALA A 63 12.07 5.88 9.04
CA ALA A 63 13.39 5.40 9.47
C ALA A 63 13.28 4.36 10.58
N VAL A 64 12.25 4.45 11.44
CA VAL A 64 12.06 3.55 12.59
C VAL A 64 11.10 2.39 12.26
N GLN A 65 10.12 2.59 11.38
CA GLN A 65 9.17 1.55 10.99
C GLN A 65 9.61 0.81 9.71
N PRO A 66 9.62 -0.53 9.71
CA PRO A 66 10.01 -1.30 8.54
C PRO A 66 9.08 -1.03 7.34
N PRO A 67 9.64 -0.90 6.10
CA PRO A 67 8.85 -0.72 4.89
C PRO A 67 7.87 -1.87 4.64
N HIS A 68 6.80 -1.60 3.90
CA HIS A 68 5.81 -2.61 3.55
C HIS A 68 6.45 -3.75 2.70
N PRO A 69 6.08 -5.03 2.91
CA PRO A 69 6.73 -6.17 2.25
C PRO A 69 6.75 -6.07 0.73
N LYS A 70 5.67 -5.54 0.14
CA LYS A 70 5.56 -5.34 -1.32
C LYS A 70 6.72 -4.55 -1.94
N PHE A 71 7.37 -3.68 -1.17
CA PHE A 71 8.53 -2.90 -1.64
C PHE A 71 9.87 -3.59 -1.40
N LEU A 72 9.88 -4.60 -0.53
CA LEU A 72 11.08 -5.33 -0.12
C LEU A 72 11.18 -6.70 -0.74
N LEU A 73 10.15 -7.25 -1.38
CA LEU A 73 10.22 -8.61 -1.92
C LEU A 73 10.84 -8.69 -3.33
N SER A 74 10.87 -7.60 -4.09
CA SER A 74 11.52 -7.56 -5.41
C SER A 74 12.61 -6.49 -5.50
N TRP A 75 13.67 -6.79 -6.25
CA TRP A 75 14.80 -5.88 -6.41
C TRP A 75 14.39 -4.56 -7.08
N ASP A 76 13.55 -4.61 -8.11
CA ASP A 76 13.05 -3.43 -8.81
C ASP A 76 12.27 -2.49 -7.88
N HIS A 77 11.40 -3.06 -7.02
CA HIS A 77 10.64 -2.26 -6.07
C HIS A 77 11.53 -1.65 -5.00
N ARG A 78 12.57 -2.38 -4.53
CA ARG A 78 13.57 -1.86 -3.60
C ARG A 78 14.35 -0.69 -4.19
N LEU A 79 14.76 -0.81 -5.44
CA LEU A 79 15.47 0.27 -6.13
C LEU A 79 14.57 1.48 -6.30
N SER A 80 13.33 1.28 -6.76
CA SER A 80 12.35 2.35 -6.94
C SER A 80 12.03 3.07 -5.63
N ILE A 81 11.78 2.36 -4.53
CA ILE A 81 11.43 3.00 -3.25
C ILE A 81 12.62 3.79 -2.67
N ARG A 82 13.85 3.28 -2.83
CA ARG A 82 15.06 3.99 -2.41
C ARG A 82 15.31 5.23 -3.25
N ALA A 83 15.21 5.11 -4.58
CA ALA A 83 15.32 6.25 -5.49
C ALA A 83 14.25 7.30 -5.14
N HIS A 84 13.02 6.86 -4.85
CA HIS A 84 11.93 7.74 -4.46
C HIS A 84 12.23 8.49 -3.15
N ALA A 85 12.57 7.77 -2.09
CA ALA A 85 12.83 8.37 -0.79
C ALA A 85 14.04 9.32 -0.81
N ILE A 86 15.13 8.91 -1.47
CA ILE A 86 16.36 9.73 -1.56
C ILE A 86 16.10 10.96 -2.43
N ALA A 87 15.55 10.79 -3.64
CA ALA A 87 15.30 11.91 -4.53
C ALA A 87 14.30 12.90 -3.92
N GLY A 88 13.21 12.43 -3.31
CA GLY A 88 12.25 13.31 -2.63
C GLY A 88 12.87 14.08 -1.45
N SER A 89 13.74 13.44 -0.67
CA SER A 89 14.44 14.10 0.45
C SER A 89 15.42 15.17 -0.06
N VAL A 90 16.21 14.83 -1.08
CA VAL A 90 17.15 15.77 -1.71
C VAL A 90 16.41 16.92 -2.38
N GLU A 91 15.31 16.65 -3.09
CA GLU A 91 14.45 17.66 -3.71
C GLU A 91 13.88 18.63 -2.67
N THR A 92 13.43 18.10 -1.53
CA THR A 92 12.90 18.91 -0.43
C THR A 92 13.96 19.87 0.12
N VAL A 93 15.14 19.36 0.46
CA VAL A 93 16.24 20.16 1.03
C VAL A 93 16.77 21.15 -0.01
N LEU A 94 17.09 20.68 -1.21
CA LEU A 94 17.65 21.51 -2.27
C LEU A 94 16.67 22.60 -2.72
N GLY A 95 15.36 22.29 -2.75
CA GLY A 95 14.32 23.26 -3.05
C GLY A 95 14.26 24.41 -2.04
N ILE A 96 14.35 24.11 -0.74
CA ILE A 96 14.40 25.13 0.32
C ILE A 96 15.66 25.99 0.18
N VAL A 97 16.83 25.36 0.00
CA VAL A 97 18.10 26.09 -0.15
C VAL A 97 18.06 26.99 -1.38
N ALA A 98 17.58 26.47 -2.52
CA ALA A 98 17.43 27.24 -3.75
C ALA A 98 16.47 28.43 -3.58
N TRP A 99 15.38 28.24 -2.83
CA TRP A 99 14.40 29.29 -2.55
C TRP A 99 14.95 30.39 -1.63
N ILE A 100 15.67 30.02 -0.56
CA ILE A 100 16.28 30.98 0.38
C ILE A 100 17.40 31.79 -0.31
N THR A 101 18.21 31.12 -1.12
CA THR A 101 19.38 31.73 -1.77
C THR A 101 19.07 32.43 -3.08
N ASP A 102 17.82 32.32 -3.57
CA ASP A 102 17.40 32.82 -4.89
C ASP A 102 18.33 32.33 -6.03
N SER A 103 18.82 31.09 -5.89
CA SER A 103 19.85 30.54 -6.78
C SER A 103 19.23 29.79 -7.94
N ARG A 104 19.29 30.39 -9.14
CA ARG A 104 18.85 29.78 -10.39
C ARG A 104 19.48 28.41 -10.66
N SER A 105 20.77 28.26 -10.39
CA SER A 105 21.49 27.00 -10.62
C SER A 105 21.00 25.88 -9.71
N LEU A 106 20.74 26.19 -8.43
CA LEU A 106 20.18 25.21 -7.49
C LEU A 106 18.72 24.90 -7.84
N ALA A 107 17.94 25.87 -8.31
CA ALA A 107 16.58 25.67 -8.77
C ALA A 107 16.52 24.67 -9.95
N ILE A 108 17.40 24.84 -10.95
CA ILE A 108 17.52 23.90 -12.08
C ILE A 108 17.95 22.50 -11.59
N ALA A 109 18.91 22.44 -10.65
CA ALA A 109 19.35 21.17 -10.07
C ALA A 109 18.20 20.44 -9.34
N THR A 110 17.38 21.16 -8.58
CA THR A 110 16.15 20.63 -7.96
C THR A 110 15.22 20.02 -9.00
N GLY A 111 15.03 20.69 -10.14
CA GLY A 111 14.22 20.16 -11.24
C GLY A 111 14.74 18.81 -11.76
N PHE A 112 16.05 18.64 -11.94
CA PHE A 112 16.63 17.35 -12.34
C PHE A 112 16.45 16.25 -11.29
N VAL A 113 16.61 16.58 -10.01
CA VAL A 113 16.35 15.63 -8.91
C VAL A 113 14.87 15.23 -8.90
N ALA A 114 13.96 16.18 -9.12
CA ALA A 114 12.53 15.92 -9.22
C ALA A 114 12.19 14.90 -10.31
N LEU A 115 12.88 14.91 -11.46
CA LEU A 115 12.64 13.92 -12.53
C LEU A 115 12.92 12.47 -12.06
N ILE A 116 13.92 12.25 -11.21
CA ILE A 116 14.20 10.93 -10.63
C ILE A 116 13.05 10.52 -9.71
N GLN A 117 12.60 11.46 -8.87
CA GLN A 117 11.50 11.26 -7.94
C GLN A 117 10.19 10.94 -8.67
N ILE A 118 9.88 11.69 -9.72
CA ILE A 118 8.72 11.53 -10.59
C ILE A 118 8.72 10.14 -11.25
N ALA A 119 9.85 9.73 -11.83
CA ALA A 119 9.96 8.43 -12.48
C ALA A 119 9.71 7.27 -11.50
N ALA A 120 10.29 7.35 -10.30
CA ALA A 120 10.05 6.36 -9.26
C ALA A 120 8.57 6.37 -8.78
N SER A 121 7.96 7.55 -8.68
CA SER A 121 6.55 7.70 -8.27
C SER A 121 5.58 7.11 -9.29
N TYR A 122 5.79 7.32 -10.59
CA TYR A 122 4.99 6.69 -11.65
C TYR A 122 5.03 5.17 -11.58
N TYR A 123 6.21 4.61 -11.32
CA TYR A 123 6.39 3.17 -11.17
C TYR A 123 5.62 2.60 -9.97
N GLN A 124 5.57 3.34 -8.86
CA GLN A 124 4.90 2.90 -7.63
C GLN A 124 3.39 3.14 -7.63
N THR A 125 2.88 4.04 -8.48
CA THR A 125 1.48 4.49 -8.50
C THR A 125 0.43 3.36 -8.57
N PRO A 126 0.61 2.28 -9.35
CA PRO A 126 -0.35 1.18 -9.33
C PRO A 126 -0.55 0.52 -7.94
N GLY A 127 0.47 0.59 -7.07
CA GLY A 127 0.49 -0.04 -5.75
C GLY A 127 -0.11 0.78 -4.60
N VAL A 128 -0.69 1.96 -4.85
CA VAL A 128 -0.90 3.03 -3.86
C VAL A 128 -2.04 2.91 -2.83
N PHE A 129 -2.50 1.79 -2.28
CA PHE A 129 -3.60 1.80 -1.27
C PHE A 129 -4.88 2.63 -1.67
N GLY A 130 -5.87 2.68 -0.79
CA GLY A 130 -7.16 3.35 -1.02
C GLY A 130 -8.01 2.73 -2.14
N MET A 131 -9.13 3.38 -2.46
CA MET A 131 -9.99 3.05 -3.60
C MET A 131 -9.25 3.34 -4.90
N LYS A 132 -8.97 2.30 -5.67
CA LYS A 132 -8.18 2.41 -6.91
C LYS A 132 -8.83 3.30 -7.96
N GLY A 133 -10.16 3.38 -7.99
CA GLY A 133 -10.89 4.25 -8.91
C GLY A 133 -10.67 5.75 -8.65
N VAL A 134 -10.21 6.13 -7.46
CA VAL A 134 -10.00 7.53 -7.06
C VAL A 134 -8.53 7.82 -6.78
N ALA A 135 -7.88 7.03 -5.94
CA ALA A 135 -6.50 7.28 -5.53
C ALA A 135 -5.53 7.22 -6.72
N VAL A 136 -5.62 6.18 -7.56
CA VAL A 136 -4.70 6.00 -8.70
C VAL A 136 -4.72 7.17 -9.67
N PRO A 137 -5.89 7.65 -10.18
CA PRO A 137 -5.89 8.81 -11.06
C PRO A 137 -5.37 10.08 -10.39
N LEU A 138 -5.64 10.29 -9.10
CA LEU A 138 -5.14 11.48 -8.39
C LEU A 138 -3.63 11.45 -8.20
N TYR A 139 -3.04 10.28 -7.93
CA TYR A 139 -1.58 10.14 -7.92
C TYR A 139 -0.99 10.40 -9.31
N TYR A 140 -1.53 9.80 -10.37
CA TYR A 140 -1.06 10.08 -11.73
C TYR A 140 -1.18 11.56 -12.09
N ALA A 141 -2.27 12.21 -11.70
CA ALA A 141 -2.48 13.63 -11.91
C ALA A 141 -1.41 14.46 -11.17
N ALA A 142 -1.24 14.26 -9.86
CA ALA A 142 -0.25 15.00 -9.06
C ALA A 142 1.18 14.83 -9.60
N ILE A 143 1.56 13.59 -9.96
CA ILE A 143 2.89 13.30 -10.54
C ILE A 143 3.05 13.95 -11.93
N SER A 144 1.98 14.01 -12.72
CA SER A 144 1.99 14.69 -14.03
C SER A 144 2.12 16.21 -13.90
N VAL A 145 1.42 16.81 -12.95
CA VAL A 145 1.58 18.24 -12.62
C VAL A 145 3.00 18.51 -12.12
N HIS A 146 3.55 17.62 -11.30
CA HIS A 146 4.94 17.71 -10.82
C HIS A 146 5.95 17.64 -11.96
N LEU A 147 5.78 16.71 -12.90
CA LEU A 147 6.58 16.64 -14.12
C LEU A 147 6.51 17.93 -14.93
N PHE A 148 5.31 18.45 -15.13
CA PHE A 148 5.10 19.70 -15.85
C PHE A 148 5.86 20.87 -15.18
N CYS A 149 5.75 21.01 -13.86
CA CYS A 149 6.45 22.05 -13.11
C CYS A 149 7.97 21.87 -13.17
N ALA A 150 8.47 20.64 -12.99
CA ALA A 150 9.90 20.33 -13.02
C ALA A 150 10.54 20.62 -14.39
N VAL A 151 9.85 20.30 -15.48
CA VAL A 151 10.34 20.61 -16.85
C VAL A 151 10.44 22.12 -17.07
N ASN A 152 9.43 22.89 -16.64
CA ASN A 152 9.46 24.35 -16.73
C ASN A 152 10.53 24.96 -15.82
N LEU A 153 10.74 24.38 -14.62
CA LEU A 153 11.81 24.75 -13.70
C LEU A 153 13.19 24.54 -14.31
N ILE A 154 13.42 23.41 -14.99
CA ILE A 154 14.69 23.14 -15.68
C ILE A 154 14.90 24.13 -16.84
N ALA A 155 13.83 24.43 -17.59
CA ALA A 155 13.91 25.30 -18.76
C ALA A 155 14.18 26.77 -18.40
N THR A 156 13.59 27.25 -17.32
CA THR A 156 13.63 28.67 -16.93
C THR A 156 14.62 28.94 -15.79
N GLY A 157 14.63 28.07 -14.77
CA GLY A 157 15.29 28.28 -13.49
C GLY A 157 14.56 29.29 -12.59
N ASP A 158 13.30 29.64 -12.90
CA ASP A 158 12.56 30.65 -12.15
C ASP A 158 12.07 30.12 -10.80
N ILE A 159 12.14 30.96 -9.77
CA ILE A 159 11.69 30.61 -8.41
C ILE A 159 10.19 30.30 -8.34
N ALA A 160 9.37 30.90 -9.19
CA ALA A 160 7.94 30.58 -9.24
C ALA A 160 7.70 29.09 -9.59
N TRP A 161 8.45 28.57 -10.56
CA TRP A 161 8.41 27.15 -10.92
C TRP A 161 9.03 26.26 -9.84
N LEU A 162 10.05 26.76 -9.13
CA LEU A 162 10.62 26.07 -7.98
C LEU A 162 9.57 25.86 -6.89
N GLU A 163 8.84 26.92 -6.53
CA GLU A 163 7.78 26.84 -5.52
C GLU A 163 6.68 25.85 -5.92
N ARG A 164 6.31 25.78 -7.21
CA ARG A 164 5.22 24.91 -7.68
C ARG A 164 5.67 23.46 -7.69
N THR A 165 6.90 23.22 -8.14
CA THR A 165 7.58 21.91 -8.07
C THR A 165 7.70 21.44 -6.63
N TRP A 166 8.04 22.34 -5.71
CA TRP A 166 8.20 22.01 -4.30
C TRP A 166 6.84 21.78 -3.61
N ILE A 167 5.83 22.63 -3.80
CA ILE A 167 4.51 22.48 -3.16
C ILE A 167 3.78 21.22 -3.63
N ILE A 168 3.86 20.87 -4.93
CA ILE A 168 3.18 19.66 -5.41
C ILE A 168 3.80 18.39 -4.81
N LEU A 169 5.12 18.36 -4.58
CA LEU A 169 5.79 17.28 -3.84
C LEU A 169 5.20 17.11 -2.42
N GLN A 170 4.87 18.23 -1.76
CA GLN A 170 4.29 18.24 -0.41
C GLN A 170 2.87 17.68 -0.32
N THR A 171 2.22 17.38 -1.44
CA THR A 171 0.91 16.71 -1.45
C THR A 171 0.94 15.44 -0.60
N TYR A 172 2.03 14.66 -0.69
CA TYR A 172 2.20 13.45 0.11
C TYR A 172 2.19 13.71 1.62
N ALA A 173 2.89 14.74 2.09
CA ALA A 173 2.90 15.12 3.50
C ALA A 173 1.46 15.40 3.99
N PHE A 174 0.68 16.17 3.21
CA PHE A 174 -0.72 16.45 3.56
C PHE A 174 -1.62 15.22 3.50
N VAL A 175 -1.40 14.28 2.58
CA VAL A 175 -2.11 12.99 2.61
C VAL A 175 -1.85 12.28 3.95
N ARG A 176 -0.61 12.28 4.46
CA ARG A 176 -0.29 11.66 5.75
C ARG A 176 -0.92 12.39 6.94
N ILE A 177 -0.85 13.72 6.96
CA ILE A 177 -1.48 14.53 8.02
C ILE A 177 -2.99 14.27 8.04
N MET A 178 -3.66 14.35 6.88
CA MET A 178 -5.10 14.14 6.79
C MET A 178 -5.47 12.72 7.19
N TYR A 179 -4.73 11.71 6.74
CA TYR A 179 -4.98 10.31 7.12
C TYR A 179 -4.87 10.11 8.64
N PHE A 180 -3.86 10.70 9.28
CA PHE A 180 -3.72 10.66 10.73
C PHE A 180 -4.90 11.33 11.46
N LEU A 181 -5.30 12.53 11.03
CA LEU A 181 -6.41 13.27 11.64
C LEU A 181 -7.76 12.57 11.47
N LEU A 182 -8.03 12.02 10.28
CA LEU A 182 -9.24 11.25 9.98
C LEU A 182 -9.28 9.97 10.82
N GLY A 183 -8.16 9.26 10.92
CA GLY A 183 -8.05 8.08 11.79
C GLY A 183 -8.32 8.41 13.26
N ARG A 184 -7.79 9.54 13.76
CA ARG A 184 -7.96 9.95 15.16
C ARG A 184 -9.40 10.35 15.51
N THR A 185 -10.09 10.98 14.55
CA THR A 185 -11.50 11.42 14.69
C THR A 185 -12.50 10.33 14.33
N SER A 186 -12.05 9.21 13.74
CA SER A 186 -12.94 8.20 13.15
C SER A 186 -13.88 8.78 12.07
N ALA A 187 -13.51 9.89 11.45
CA ALA A 187 -14.26 10.45 10.34
C ALA A 187 -14.04 9.58 9.08
N PHE A 188 -15.12 9.31 8.34
CA PHE A 188 -15.10 8.53 7.09
C PHE A 188 -14.53 7.10 7.24
N ARG A 189 -14.89 6.39 8.33
CA ARG A 189 -14.45 5.01 8.59
C ARG A 189 -14.59 4.12 7.36
N GLY A 190 -13.51 3.44 7.00
CA GLY A 190 -13.46 2.57 5.81
C GLY A 190 -13.16 3.29 4.49
N SER A 191 -12.84 4.59 4.51
CA SER A 191 -12.42 5.37 3.34
C SER A 191 -11.38 6.43 3.67
N GLU A 192 -10.76 6.32 4.86
CA GLU A 192 -9.93 7.37 5.46
C GLU A 192 -8.74 7.73 4.56
N TYR A 193 -8.13 6.74 3.89
CA TYR A 193 -6.97 6.98 3.03
C TYR A 193 -7.37 7.67 1.73
N THR A 194 -8.44 7.20 1.07
CA THR A 194 -8.94 7.83 -0.15
C THR A 194 -9.35 9.28 0.09
N ILE A 195 -10.07 9.56 1.17
CA ILE A 195 -10.45 10.93 1.52
C ILE A 195 -9.20 11.76 1.86
N ALA A 196 -8.21 11.20 2.55
CA ALA A 196 -6.95 11.90 2.80
C ALA A 196 -6.20 12.26 1.50
N VAL A 197 -6.23 11.40 0.48
CA VAL A 197 -5.65 11.69 -0.85
C VAL A 197 -6.36 12.88 -1.50
N VAL A 198 -7.69 12.89 -1.50
CA VAL A 198 -8.49 13.99 -2.05
C VAL A 198 -8.20 15.29 -1.30
N LEU A 199 -8.25 15.27 0.04
CA LEU A 199 -8.00 16.44 0.88
C LEU A 199 -6.57 16.97 0.73
N GLY A 200 -5.58 16.08 0.67
CA GLY A 200 -4.19 16.47 0.42
C GLY A 200 -4.03 17.24 -0.89
N GLY A 201 -4.63 16.72 -1.97
CA GLY A 201 -4.65 17.41 -3.26
C GLY A 201 -5.47 18.71 -3.25
N MET A 202 -6.53 18.79 -2.47
CA MET A 202 -7.34 20.01 -2.29
C MET A 202 -6.61 21.10 -1.49
N ILE A 203 -5.68 20.73 -0.62
CA ILE A 203 -4.85 21.67 0.14
C ILE A 203 -3.73 22.21 -0.73
N THR A 204 -2.97 21.34 -1.43
CA THR A 204 -1.80 21.77 -2.21
C THR A 204 -2.17 22.27 -3.61
N GLY A 205 -3.21 21.70 -4.22
CA GLY A 205 -3.65 21.98 -5.58
C GLY A 205 -3.88 23.48 -5.86
N PRO A 206 -4.59 24.24 -5.01
CA PRO A 206 -4.82 25.66 -5.22
C PRO A 206 -3.54 26.51 -5.29
N PHE A 207 -2.44 26.09 -4.66
CA PHE A 207 -1.15 26.78 -4.72
C PHE A 207 -0.38 26.52 -6.03
N VAL A 208 -0.78 25.48 -6.77
CA VAL A 208 -0.13 25.07 -8.01
C VAL A 208 -1.00 25.42 -9.22
N LEU A 209 -2.26 24.99 -9.20
CA LEU A 209 -3.22 25.16 -10.29
C LEU A 209 -4.17 26.34 -10.07
N GLY A 210 -4.18 26.96 -8.90
CA GLY A 210 -5.10 28.04 -8.60
C GLY A 210 -6.54 27.59 -8.31
N PRO A 211 -7.54 28.49 -8.48
CA PRO A 211 -8.94 28.20 -8.19
C PRO A 211 -9.53 27.01 -8.95
N ILE A 212 -8.91 26.59 -10.06
CA ILE A 212 -9.37 25.47 -10.87
C ILE A 212 -9.04 24.10 -10.25
N ALA A 213 -8.18 24.04 -9.21
CA ALA A 213 -7.70 22.79 -8.64
C ALA A 213 -8.82 21.81 -8.21
N PRO A 214 -9.92 22.24 -7.54
CA PRO A 214 -11.00 21.32 -7.19
C PRO A 214 -11.71 20.72 -8.42
N PHE A 215 -11.96 21.55 -9.43
CA PHE A 215 -12.58 21.09 -10.68
C PHE A 215 -11.65 20.15 -11.45
N PHE A 216 -10.35 20.43 -11.43
CA PHE A 216 -9.33 19.56 -12.02
C PHE A 216 -9.33 18.16 -11.37
N ILE A 217 -9.36 18.08 -10.03
CA ILE A 217 -9.43 16.82 -9.27
C ILE A 217 -10.66 16.00 -9.68
N VAL A 218 -11.84 16.61 -9.73
CA VAL A 218 -13.08 15.91 -10.12
C VAL A 218 -13.01 15.45 -11.57
N THR A 219 -12.55 16.33 -12.47
CA THR A 219 -12.50 16.06 -13.91
C THR A 219 -11.53 14.93 -14.22
N ILE A 220 -10.35 14.88 -13.59
CA ILE A 220 -9.36 13.84 -13.87
C ILE A 220 -9.80 12.46 -13.38
N VAL A 221 -10.50 12.39 -12.25
CA VAL A 221 -11.12 11.15 -11.76
C VAL A 221 -12.21 10.69 -12.72
N ALA A 222 -13.13 11.58 -13.12
CA ALA A 222 -14.19 11.26 -14.06
C ALA A 222 -13.64 10.78 -15.41
N LEU A 223 -12.62 11.46 -15.94
CA LEU A 223 -11.95 11.08 -17.17
C LEU A 223 -11.28 9.71 -17.05
N TYR A 224 -10.56 9.45 -15.95
CA TYR A 224 -9.93 8.14 -15.73
C TYR A 224 -10.97 7.03 -15.70
N LEU A 225 -12.08 7.21 -14.97
CA LEU A 225 -13.14 6.23 -14.88
C LEU A 225 -13.83 6.00 -16.24
N LEU A 226 -14.03 7.05 -17.03
CA LEU A 226 -14.55 6.95 -18.39
C LEU A 226 -13.59 6.17 -19.30
N LEU A 227 -12.29 6.50 -19.29
CA LEU A 227 -11.26 5.80 -20.06
C LEU A 227 -11.15 4.34 -19.63
N TYR A 228 -11.20 4.06 -18.33
CA TYR A 228 -11.21 2.72 -17.77
C TYR A 228 -12.40 1.92 -18.31
N TRP A 229 -13.60 2.50 -18.25
CA TRP A 229 -14.82 1.86 -18.76
C TRP A 229 -14.75 1.59 -20.28
N LEU A 230 -14.34 2.59 -21.07
CA LEU A 230 -14.28 2.48 -22.53
C LEU A 230 -13.24 1.47 -23.03
N ILE A 231 -12.04 1.48 -22.43
CA ILE A 231 -10.89 0.70 -22.91
C ILE A 231 -10.88 -0.71 -22.33
N LEU A 232 -11.19 -0.85 -21.03
CA LEU A 232 -11.10 -2.16 -20.36
C LEU A 232 -12.42 -2.93 -20.41
N ARG A 233 -13.56 -2.23 -20.51
CA ARG A 233 -14.90 -2.83 -20.48
C ARG A 233 -15.08 -3.78 -19.29
N PRO A 234 -14.92 -3.28 -18.06
CA PRO A 234 -14.93 -4.12 -16.87
C PRO A 234 -16.29 -4.76 -16.63
N THR A 235 -16.28 -5.95 -16.03
CA THR A 235 -17.47 -6.57 -15.44
C THR A 235 -17.97 -5.78 -14.23
N LYS A 236 -19.19 -6.06 -13.76
CA LYS A 236 -19.75 -5.39 -12.57
C LYS A 236 -18.89 -5.58 -11.32
N THR A 237 -18.33 -6.78 -11.13
CA THR A 237 -17.47 -7.11 -10.00
C THR A 237 -16.14 -6.34 -10.08
N GLU A 238 -15.47 -6.35 -11.24
CA GLU A 238 -14.24 -5.58 -11.47
C GLU A 238 -14.45 -4.07 -11.30
N TRP A 239 -15.61 -3.56 -11.73
CA TRP A 239 -15.97 -2.15 -11.52
C TRP A 239 -16.15 -1.82 -10.04
N SER A 240 -16.90 -2.64 -9.31
CA SER A 240 -17.12 -2.45 -7.87
C SER A 240 -15.82 -2.53 -7.07
N ALA A 241 -14.89 -3.40 -7.48
CA ALA A 241 -13.59 -3.58 -6.83
C ALA A 241 -12.74 -2.30 -6.85
N LEU A 242 -12.93 -1.39 -7.82
CA LEU A 242 -12.21 -0.11 -7.86
C LEU A 242 -12.56 0.81 -6.68
N PHE A 243 -13.73 0.62 -6.07
CA PHE A 243 -14.24 1.48 -5.00
C PHE A 243 -14.16 0.80 -3.62
N VAL A 244 -13.48 -0.34 -3.54
CA VAL A 244 -13.14 -0.96 -2.26
C VAL A 244 -11.89 -0.29 -1.70
N GLU A 245 -11.96 0.14 -0.44
CA GLU A 245 -10.83 0.76 0.24
C GLU A 245 -9.75 -0.27 0.57
N HIS A 246 -8.57 -0.11 -0.02
CA HIS A 246 -7.42 -0.95 0.31
C HIS A 246 -6.53 -0.27 1.36
N ILE A 247 -6.77 -0.53 2.64
CA ILE A 247 -5.94 0.00 3.74
C ILE A 247 -4.74 -0.92 4.00
N ARG A 248 -3.62 -0.34 4.47
CA ARG A 248 -2.51 -1.03 5.16
C ARG A 248 -3.01 -1.60 6.51
N ARG A 249 -3.97 -2.51 6.47
CA ARG A 249 -4.41 -3.29 7.63
C ARG A 249 -3.94 -4.71 7.44
N THR A 250 -3.24 -5.22 8.45
CA THR A 250 -2.87 -6.62 8.56
C THR A 250 -4.10 -7.50 8.75
N LEU A 251 -3.90 -8.81 8.62
CA LEU A 251 -4.98 -9.78 8.66
C LEU A 251 -5.71 -9.79 10.01
N ALA A 252 -4.99 -9.60 11.13
CA ALA A 252 -5.58 -9.58 12.47
C ALA A 252 -6.69 -8.52 12.66
N PRO A 253 -6.49 -7.22 12.32
CA PRO A 253 -7.57 -6.23 12.35
C PRO A 253 -8.78 -6.60 11.47
N ARG A 254 -8.56 -7.23 10.31
CA ARG A 254 -9.65 -7.63 9.39
C ARG A 254 -10.47 -8.79 9.94
N LEU A 255 -9.81 -9.79 10.52
CA LEU A 255 -10.48 -10.87 11.22
C LEU A 255 -11.27 -10.35 12.42
N GLN A 256 -10.67 -9.39 13.16
CA GLN A 256 -11.32 -8.73 14.29
C GLN A 256 -12.59 -7.98 13.92
N GLU A 257 -12.58 -7.28 12.79
CA GLU A 257 -13.78 -6.62 12.28
C GLU A 257 -14.80 -7.62 11.76
N GLY A 258 -14.35 -8.70 11.11
CA GLY A 258 -15.20 -9.80 10.65
C GLY A 258 -16.02 -10.42 11.79
N TRP A 259 -15.37 -10.82 12.89
CA TRP A 259 -16.09 -11.42 14.02
C TRP A 259 -16.91 -10.42 14.82
N ARG A 260 -16.48 -9.16 14.94
CA ARG A 260 -17.29 -8.10 15.56
C ARG A 260 -18.56 -7.81 14.76
N ALA A 261 -18.49 -7.85 13.42
CA ALA A 261 -19.65 -7.71 12.57
C ALA A 261 -20.66 -8.87 12.75
N MET A 262 -20.18 -10.03 13.20
CA MET A 262 -21.01 -11.18 13.59
C MET A 262 -21.54 -11.09 15.03
N GLY A 263 -21.22 -10.02 15.77
CA GLY A 263 -21.62 -9.87 17.17
C GLY A 263 -20.73 -10.63 18.17
N ILE A 264 -19.62 -11.24 17.71
CA ILE A 264 -18.69 -11.97 18.56
C ILE A 264 -17.82 -10.95 19.33
N SER A 265 -18.03 -10.89 20.64
CA SER A 265 -17.27 -10.03 21.57
C SER A 265 -16.35 -10.90 22.42
N VAL A 266 -15.07 -10.95 22.04
CA VAL A 266 -14.06 -11.73 22.76
C VAL A 266 -13.82 -11.13 24.15
N PRO A 267 -13.92 -11.91 25.23
CA PRO A 267 -13.63 -11.45 26.59
C PRO A 267 -12.19 -10.94 26.75
N GLN A 268 -11.99 -9.91 27.57
CA GLN A 268 -10.65 -9.41 27.89
C GLN A 268 -9.92 -10.33 28.88
N GLY A 269 -8.61 -10.46 28.72
CA GLY A 269 -7.74 -11.20 29.66
C GLY A 269 -7.53 -12.68 29.34
N LEU A 270 -8.02 -13.15 28.18
CA LEU A 270 -7.75 -14.49 27.68
C LEU A 270 -6.35 -14.57 27.05
N SER A 271 -5.73 -15.74 27.14
CA SER A 271 -4.53 -16.07 26.35
C SER A 271 -4.87 -16.20 24.87
N GLU A 272 -3.87 -16.12 24.00
CA GLU A 272 -4.08 -16.14 22.54
C GLU A 272 -4.81 -17.41 22.04
N ARG A 273 -4.55 -18.56 22.67
CA ARG A 273 -5.22 -19.81 22.34
C ARG A 273 -6.67 -19.82 22.83
N GLU A 274 -6.93 -19.28 24.03
CA GLU A 274 -8.28 -19.18 24.60
C GLU A 274 -9.13 -18.17 23.81
N GLU A 275 -8.55 -17.06 23.33
CA GLU A 275 -9.25 -16.13 22.43
C GLU A 275 -9.64 -16.83 21.12
N ALA A 276 -8.75 -17.63 20.55
CA ALA A 276 -9.04 -18.36 19.32
C ALA A 276 -10.11 -19.42 19.52
N GLU A 277 -10.04 -20.15 20.63
CA GLU A 277 -10.99 -21.19 21.00
C GLU A 277 -12.39 -20.59 21.21
N PHE A 278 -12.45 -19.44 21.87
CA PHE A 278 -13.69 -18.69 22.02
C PHE A 278 -14.29 -18.32 20.66
N VAL A 279 -13.50 -17.75 19.74
CA VAL A 279 -14.00 -17.40 18.41
C VAL A 279 -14.41 -18.63 17.62
N PHE A 280 -13.64 -19.72 17.70
CA PHE A 280 -13.96 -20.98 17.03
C PHE A 280 -15.31 -21.53 17.48
N GLN A 281 -15.56 -21.60 18.79
CA GLN A 281 -16.82 -22.08 19.35
C GLN A 281 -18.01 -21.20 18.98
N GLN A 282 -17.80 -19.90 18.74
CA GLN A 282 -18.85 -18.98 18.30
C GLN A 282 -19.15 -19.11 16.80
N LEU A 283 -18.21 -19.62 16.01
CA LEU A 283 -18.38 -19.89 14.59
C LEU A 283 -19.00 -21.27 14.34
N ASP A 284 -18.68 -22.24 15.21
CA ASP A 284 -19.23 -23.60 15.23
C ASP A 284 -20.68 -23.58 15.71
N SER A 285 -21.57 -23.24 14.77
CA SER A 285 -22.97 -22.94 15.02
C SER A 285 -23.77 -24.20 15.34
N ASP A 286 -23.35 -25.34 14.80
CA ASP A 286 -23.96 -26.65 15.07
C ASP A 286 -23.30 -27.38 16.25
N GLY A 287 -22.18 -26.87 16.77
CA GLY A 287 -21.47 -27.44 17.91
C GLY A 287 -20.82 -28.78 17.58
N SER A 288 -20.50 -29.02 16.30
CA SER A 288 -19.89 -30.26 15.83
C SER A 288 -18.45 -30.45 16.32
N GLY A 289 -17.81 -29.39 16.82
CA GLY A 289 -16.39 -29.35 17.13
C GLY A 289 -15.52 -29.11 15.89
N THR A 290 -16.14 -28.82 14.75
CA THR A 290 -15.49 -28.56 13.46
C THR A 290 -16.20 -27.42 12.73
N LEU A 291 -15.51 -26.71 11.83
CA LEU A 291 -16.12 -25.63 11.05
C LEU A 291 -16.33 -26.08 9.61
N ASN A 292 -17.58 -26.08 9.18
CA ASN A 292 -17.90 -26.30 7.77
C ASN A 292 -17.78 -24.99 6.95
N LEU A 293 -17.93 -25.11 5.63
CA LEU A 293 -17.83 -23.98 4.70
C LEU A 293 -18.78 -22.82 5.02
N VAL A 294 -20.00 -23.13 5.44
CA VAL A 294 -21.05 -22.14 5.71
C VAL A 294 -20.68 -21.36 6.97
N GLU A 295 -20.11 -22.04 7.96
CA GLU A 295 -19.63 -21.46 9.22
C GLU A 295 -18.35 -20.63 9.02
N MET A 296 -17.50 -21.02 8.07
CA MET A 296 -16.30 -20.27 7.72
C MET A 296 -16.54 -19.12 6.74
N GLU A 297 -17.61 -19.16 5.95
CA GLU A 297 -17.90 -18.15 4.92
C GLU A 297 -17.83 -16.72 5.46
N PRO A 298 -18.42 -16.38 6.62
CA PRO A 298 -18.36 -15.02 7.17
C PRO A 298 -16.94 -14.57 7.51
N LEU A 299 -16.13 -15.50 8.04
CA LEU A 299 -14.73 -15.23 8.38
C LEU A 299 -13.88 -15.03 7.13
N LEU A 300 -14.08 -15.87 6.11
CA LEU A 300 -13.37 -15.79 4.83
C LEU A 300 -13.84 -14.58 4.00
N ALA A 301 -15.11 -14.19 4.09
CA ALA A 301 -15.64 -12.97 3.50
C ALA A 301 -14.99 -11.73 4.12
N GLY A 302 -14.81 -11.69 5.45
CA GLY A 302 -14.09 -10.62 6.15
C GLY A 302 -12.61 -10.49 5.73
N LEU A 303 -12.01 -11.59 5.28
CA LEU A 303 -10.64 -11.60 4.74
C LEU A 303 -10.54 -11.13 3.27
N GLY A 304 -11.67 -10.97 2.56
CA GLY A 304 -11.69 -10.67 1.12
C GLY A 304 -11.17 -11.84 0.27
N VAL A 305 -11.30 -13.05 0.79
CA VAL A 305 -10.70 -14.26 0.21
C VAL A 305 -11.59 -14.84 -0.89
N SER A 306 -11.03 -15.09 -2.07
CA SER A 306 -11.77 -15.66 -3.21
C SER A 306 -12.23 -17.11 -2.96
N THR A 307 -13.29 -17.54 -3.64
CA THR A 307 -13.81 -18.93 -3.66
C THR A 307 -12.72 -19.99 -3.89
N ARG A 308 -11.62 -19.64 -4.57
CA ARG A 308 -10.49 -20.54 -4.79
C ARG A 308 -9.73 -20.90 -3.50
N LEU A 309 -9.55 -19.96 -2.58
CA LEU A 309 -8.88 -20.24 -1.30
C LEU A 309 -9.82 -21.04 -0.39
N GLN A 310 -11.14 -20.78 -0.47
CA GLN A 310 -12.17 -21.60 0.18
C GLN A 310 -12.07 -23.04 -0.32
N SER A 311 -12.01 -23.25 -1.65
CA SER A 311 -11.80 -24.58 -2.24
C SER A 311 -10.46 -25.21 -1.84
N CYS A 312 -9.39 -24.42 -1.70
CA CYS A 312 -8.08 -24.93 -1.28
C CYS A 312 -8.03 -25.31 0.21
N LEU A 313 -8.64 -24.54 1.13
CA LEU A 313 -8.75 -24.92 2.55
C LEU A 313 -9.49 -26.27 2.71
N LEU A 314 -10.53 -26.48 1.90
CA LEU A 314 -11.29 -27.74 1.90
C LEU A 314 -10.55 -28.89 1.22
N ASN A 315 -9.91 -28.63 0.08
CA ASN A 315 -9.10 -29.64 -0.62
C ASN A 315 -7.87 -30.04 0.20
N HIS A 316 -7.36 -29.12 1.04
CA HIS A 316 -6.25 -29.39 1.95
C HIS A 316 -6.63 -30.46 2.99
N GLN A 317 -7.85 -30.44 3.52
CA GLN A 317 -8.32 -31.48 4.44
C GLN A 317 -8.64 -32.80 3.73
N GLN A 318 -9.20 -32.76 2.51
CA GLN A 318 -9.43 -33.97 1.71
C GLN A 318 -8.17 -34.79 1.45
N GLN A 319 -6.99 -34.17 1.33
CA GLN A 319 -5.71 -34.88 1.16
C GLN A 319 -5.19 -35.53 2.46
N SER A 320 -5.71 -35.14 3.63
CA SER A 320 -5.34 -35.70 4.93
C SER A 320 -6.24 -36.87 5.36
N GLY A 321 -7.26 -37.22 4.56
CA GLY A 321 -8.16 -38.35 4.81
C GLY A 321 -9.31 -38.07 5.78
N ASP A 322 -9.38 -36.87 6.36
CA ASP A 322 -10.45 -36.43 7.26
C ASP A 322 -11.43 -35.48 6.55
N SER A 323 -12.60 -35.29 7.16
CA SER A 323 -13.78 -34.61 6.61
C SER A 323 -13.50 -33.21 6.02
N THR A 324 -14.46 -32.70 5.25
CA THR A 324 -14.47 -31.33 4.70
C THR A 324 -14.63 -30.22 5.75
N GLU A 325 -14.30 -30.50 7.01
CA GLU A 325 -14.64 -29.70 8.17
C GLU A 325 -13.39 -29.34 8.98
N VAL A 326 -13.18 -28.06 9.24
CA VAL A 326 -11.94 -27.52 9.81
C VAL A 326 -11.95 -27.67 11.32
N THR A 327 -11.00 -28.42 11.87
CA THR A 327 -10.85 -28.58 13.32
C THR A 327 -10.29 -27.32 13.98
N PHE A 328 -10.42 -27.20 15.31
CA PHE A 328 -9.86 -26.08 16.06
C PHE A 328 -8.36 -25.90 15.85
N ASP A 329 -7.58 -27.00 15.90
CA ASP A 329 -6.14 -26.91 15.70
C ASP A 329 -5.80 -26.42 14.27
N THR A 330 -6.54 -26.87 13.24
CA THR A 330 -6.35 -26.36 11.87
C THR A 330 -6.74 -24.89 11.74
N PHE A 331 -7.84 -24.47 12.35
CA PHE A 331 -8.26 -23.06 12.42
C PHE A 331 -7.20 -22.18 13.10
N PHE A 332 -6.74 -22.60 14.28
CA PHE A 332 -5.77 -21.86 15.08
C PHE A 332 -4.44 -21.69 14.34
N THR A 333 -3.98 -22.76 13.70
CA THR A 333 -2.66 -22.79 13.05
C THR A 333 -2.66 -22.17 11.67
N THR A 334 -3.72 -22.34 10.88
CA THR A 334 -3.74 -21.91 9.48
C THR A 334 -4.30 -20.49 9.32
N LEU A 335 -5.24 -20.08 10.19
CA LEU A 335 -5.92 -18.79 10.08
C LEU A 335 -5.58 -17.85 11.23
N TRP A 336 -5.58 -18.34 12.47
CA TRP A 336 -5.40 -17.47 13.64
C TRP A 336 -3.95 -17.00 13.82
N LEU A 337 -2.99 -17.92 13.93
CA LEU A 337 -1.57 -17.62 14.17
C LEU A 337 -0.96 -16.75 13.05
N PRO A 338 -1.11 -17.09 11.75
CA PRO A 338 -0.60 -16.26 10.66
C PRO A 338 -1.19 -14.85 10.64
N SER A 339 -2.42 -14.69 11.13
CA SER A 339 -3.07 -13.38 11.16
C SER A 339 -2.45 -12.40 12.15
N ARG A 340 -1.85 -12.94 13.22
CA ARG A 340 -1.27 -12.18 14.34
C ARG A 340 0.24 -11.95 14.22
N LEU A 341 0.84 -12.31 13.08
CA LEU A 341 2.26 -12.12 12.77
C LEU A 341 2.75 -10.66 12.70
N GLU A 342 1.92 -9.68 13.04
CA GLU A 342 2.38 -8.32 13.31
C GLU A 342 2.80 -8.10 14.78
N GLY A 343 2.67 -9.11 15.65
CA GLY A 343 3.29 -9.17 16.95
C GLY A 343 4.45 -10.17 16.95
N SER A 344 5.60 -9.73 17.44
CA SER A 344 6.77 -10.58 17.72
C SER A 344 6.37 -11.90 18.36
N THR A 345 6.61 -13.03 17.71
CA THR A 345 6.32 -14.37 18.27
C THR A 345 7.31 -14.78 19.37
N GLY A 346 8.04 -13.82 19.95
CA GLY A 346 8.99 -14.06 21.04
C GLY A 346 10.17 -14.95 20.64
N VAL A 347 10.38 -15.24 19.35
CA VAL A 347 11.56 -15.99 18.89
C VAL A 347 12.77 -15.06 19.04
N PRO A 348 13.74 -15.37 19.94
CA PRO A 348 14.91 -14.54 20.12
C PRO A 348 15.72 -14.52 18.83
N ARG A 349 16.12 -13.34 18.38
CA ARG A 349 16.97 -13.22 17.19
C ARG A 349 18.36 -13.76 17.49
N GLU A 350 18.66 -14.95 16.99
CA GLU A 350 20.00 -15.52 17.09
C GLU A 350 20.95 -14.83 16.09
N LYS A 351 22.09 -14.35 16.59
CA LYS A 351 23.16 -13.77 15.76
C LYS A 351 24.04 -14.88 15.20
N GLY A 352 24.36 -14.79 13.90
CA GLY A 352 25.29 -15.72 13.23
C GLY A 352 24.64 -16.93 12.55
N LEU A 353 23.31 -16.99 12.45
CA LEU A 353 22.62 -18.04 11.70
C LEU A 353 22.95 -17.97 10.20
N THR A 354 23.10 -19.13 9.60
CA THR A 354 23.21 -19.28 8.14
C THR A 354 21.86 -19.03 7.46
N ASP A 355 21.88 -18.74 6.16
CA ASP A 355 20.65 -18.66 5.34
C ASP A 355 19.79 -19.93 5.44
N GLU A 356 20.43 -21.10 5.63
CA GLU A 356 19.75 -22.37 5.82
C GLU A 356 19.01 -22.41 7.15
N GLN A 357 19.69 -22.13 8.26
CA GLN A 357 19.03 -22.13 9.59
C GLN A 357 17.90 -21.10 9.65
N THR A 358 18.12 -19.93 9.05
CA THR A 358 17.11 -18.86 8.96
C THR A 358 15.89 -19.31 8.17
N GLY A 359 16.09 -19.91 6.99
CA GLY A 359 15.01 -20.41 6.15
C GLY A 359 14.25 -21.57 6.82
N ARG A 360 14.95 -22.43 7.56
CA ARG A 360 14.36 -23.56 8.30
C ARG A 360 13.41 -23.09 9.39
N ILE A 361 13.78 -22.08 10.17
CA ILE A 361 12.90 -21.52 11.22
C ILE A 361 11.57 -21.05 10.63
N VAL A 362 11.60 -20.33 9.52
CA VAL A 362 10.36 -19.86 8.87
C VAL A 362 9.60 -21.00 8.21
N PHE A 363 10.31 -21.98 7.64
CA PHE A 363 9.68 -23.15 7.05
C PHE A 363 8.95 -23.98 8.09
N ASP A 364 9.61 -24.33 9.19
CA ASP A 364 9.04 -25.13 10.28
C ASP A 364 7.89 -24.37 10.96
N PHE A 365 7.96 -23.04 11.00
CA PHE A 365 6.86 -22.21 11.46
C PHE A 365 5.64 -22.24 10.53
N LEU A 366 5.83 -22.39 9.23
CA LEU A 366 4.73 -22.49 8.24
C LEU A 366 4.23 -23.94 8.07
N ASP A 367 5.13 -24.92 8.14
CA ASP A 367 4.85 -26.35 8.12
C ASP A 367 4.44 -26.85 9.52
N ILE A 368 3.37 -26.25 10.04
CA ILE A 368 2.90 -26.49 11.42
C ILE A 368 2.48 -27.96 11.63
N HIS A 369 2.14 -28.66 10.55
CA HIS A 369 1.77 -30.07 10.58
C HIS A 369 2.97 -31.02 10.40
N GLY A 370 4.19 -30.49 10.22
CA GLY A 370 5.42 -31.27 10.06
C GLY A 370 5.38 -32.22 8.86
N ARG A 371 4.70 -31.83 7.78
CA ARG A 371 4.50 -32.67 6.59
C ARG A 371 5.71 -32.66 5.65
N GLY A 372 6.67 -31.78 5.90
CA GLY A 372 7.86 -31.59 5.07
C GLY A 372 7.62 -30.71 3.85
N TYR A 373 6.49 -30.01 3.78
CA TYR A 373 6.16 -29.07 2.71
C TYR A 373 5.29 -27.91 3.20
N VAL A 374 5.41 -26.77 2.54
CA VAL A 374 4.57 -25.57 2.76
C VAL A 374 3.68 -25.35 1.55
N ASP A 375 2.39 -25.18 1.78
CA ASP A 375 1.40 -24.93 0.73
C ASP A 375 1.40 -23.47 0.27
N GLU A 376 1.08 -23.21 -1.00
CA GLU A 376 0.96 -21.83 -1.53
C GLU A 376 0.01 -20.98 -0.68
N ILE A 377 -1.07 -21.60 -0.16
CA ILE A 377 -2.05 -20.94 0.68
C ILE A 377 -1.47 -20.42 2.00
N GLN A 378 -0.55 -21.17 2.62
CA GLN A 378 0.09 -20.76 3.87
C GLN A 378 0.98 -19.53 3.62
N ILE A 379 1.61 -19.47 2.45
CA ILE A 379 2.38 -18.30 2.00
C ILE A 379 1.45 -17.14 1.66
N GLU A 380 0.32 -17.37 1.01
CA GLU A 380 -0.68 -16.33 0.73
C GLU A 380 -1.21 -15.71 2.03
N ILE A 381 -1.62 -16.53 2.99
CA ILE A 381 -2.10 -16.09 4.30
C ILE A 381 -1.00 -15.32 5.04
N LEU A 382 0.26 -15.76 4.97
CA LEU A 382 1.41 -15.03 5.51
C LEU A 382 1.54 -13.62 4.90
N LEU A 383 1.45 -13.50 3.57
CA LEU A 383 1.56 -12.23 2.86
C LEU A 383 0.38 -11.29 3.16
N LEU A 384 -0.84 -11.84 3.24
CA LEU A 384 -2.03 -11.12 3.70
C LEU A 384 -1.88 -10.69 5.18
N GLY A 385 -1.29 -11.57 6.00
CA GLY A 385 -0.80 -11.33 7.36
C GLY A 385 -0.02 -10.03 7.47
N TRP A 386 0.86 -9.78 6.51
CA TRP A 386 1.67 -8.57 6.43
C TRP A 386 0.99 -7.37 5.73
N GLY A 387 -0.32 -7.44 5.50
CA GLY A 387 -1.12 -6.35 4.93
C GLY A 387 -1.09 -6.24 3.40
N MET A 388 -0.59 -7.27 2.71
CA MET A 388 -0.68 -7.36 1.24
C MET A 388 -2.13 -7.65 0.81
N ASP A 389 -2.54 -7.18 -0.37
CA ASP A 389 -3.82 -7.63 -0.95
C ASP A 389 -3.68 -9.03 -1.58
N LEU A 390 -4.79 -9.77 -1.73
CA LEU A 390 -4.77 -11.14 -2.24
C LEU A 390 -4.17 -11.25 -3.65
N HIS A 391 -4.54 -10.33 -4.55
CA HIS A 391 -4.06 -10.36 -5.92
C HIS A 391 -2.55 -10.07 -5.98
N GLU A 392 -2.06 -9.16 -5.16
CA GLU A 392 -0.66 -8.77 -5.01
C GLU A 392 0.14 -9.90 -4.37
N ALA A 393 -0.41 -10.58 -3.36
CA ALA A 393 0.19 -11.78 -2.76
C ALA A 393 0.39 -12.88 -3.80
N GLN A 394 -0.67 -13.26 -4.52
CA GLN A 394 -0.60 -14.25 -5.59
C GLN A 394 0.36 -13.87 -6.71
N ARG A 395 0.37 -12.59 -7.10
CA ARG A 395 1.29 -12.10 -8.12
C ARG A 395 2.74 -12.14 -7.62
N THR A 396 2.97 -11.84 -6.36
CA THR A 396 4.29 -11.83 -5.71
C THR A 396 4.85 -13.24 -5.61
N ILE A 397 4.05 -14.20 -5.15
CA ILE A 397 4.44 -15.62 -5.09
C ILE A 397 4.83 -16.10 -6.47
N ARG A 398 3.95 -15.97 -7.48
CA ARG A 398 4.24 -16.40 -8.86
C ARG A 398 5.49 -15.74 -9.46
N ARG A 399 5.74 -14.47 -9.13
CA ARG A 399 6.93 -13.75 -9.63
C ARG A 399 8.22 -14.30 -9.00
N ILE A 400 8.17 -14.73 -7.74
CA ILE A 400 9.33 -15.18 -6.97
C ILE A 400 9.57 -16.68 -7.19
N SER A 401 8.52 -17.51 -7.10
CA SER A 401 8.62 -18.97 -7.19
C SER A 401 8.57 -19.53 -8.61
N GLY A 402 8.07 -18.77 -9.58
CA GLY A 402 7.80 -19.26 -10.93
C GLY A 402 6.36 -19.82 -11.07
N PRO A 403 6.13 -20.87 -11.88
CA PRO A 403 4.81 -21.46 -12.09
C PRO A 403 4.12 -21.83 -10.77
N VAL A 404 2.79 -21.76 -10.77
CA VAL A 404 1.95 -22.15 -9.62
C VAL A 404 2.25 -23.60 -9.23
N GLN A 405 2.77 -23.80 -8.02
CA GLN A 405 2.98 -25.10 -7.39
C GLN A 405 2.02 -25.17 -6.19
N MET A 406 1.35 -26.31 -5.98
CA MET A 406 0.48 -26.46 -4.81
C MET A 406 1.29 -26.51 -3.51
N GLN A 407 2.50 -27.07 -3.56
CA GLN A 407 3.35 -27.37 -2.42
C GLN A 407 4.81 -27.03 -2.73
N TYR A 408 5.52 -26.55 -1.71
CA TYR A 408 6.96 -26.27 -1.74
C TYR A 408 7.68 -27.16 -0.73
N SER A 409 8.58 -28.01 -1.21
CA SER A 409 9.55 -28.68 -0.33
C SER A 409 10.47 -27.66 0.35
N TYR A 410 11.16 -28.05 1.42
CA TYR A 410 12.10 -27.15 2.09
C TYR A 410 13.16 -26.57 1.15
N ASP A 411 13.74 -27.38 0.27
CA ASP A 411 14.77 -26.91 -0.66
C ASP A 411 14.21 -25.89 -1.67
N GLU A 412 12.99 -26.11 -2.17
CA GLU A 412 12.30 -25.16 -3.03
C GLU A 412 11.94 -23.88 -2.28
N PHE A 413 11.44 -24.00 -1.05
CA PHE A 413 11.15 -22.85 -0.19
C PHE A 413 12.41 -22.03 0.08
N ARG A 414 13.50 -22.69 0.48
CA ARG A 414 14.79 -22.06 0.79
C ARG A 414 15.37 -21.32 -0.42
N THR A 415 15.31 -21.93 -1.60
CA THR A 415 15.95 -21.40 -2.80
C THR A 415 15.06 -20.41 -3.56
N ARG A 416 13.81 -20.79 -3.85
CA ARG A 416 12.89 -20.01 -4.69
C ARG A 416 12.19 -18.93 -3.90
N LEU A 417 11.75 -19.21 -2.67
CA LEU A 417 11.01 -18.26 -1.83
C LEU A 417 11.92 -17.43 -0.91
N LYS A 418 13.22 -17.35 -1.24
CA LYS A 418 14.24 -16.59 -0.49
C LYS A 418 13.85 -15.18 -0.06
N PRO A 419 13.25 -14.35 -0.93
CA PRO A 419 12.82 -13.02 -0.50
C PRO A 419 11.73 -13.07 0.57
N ILE A 420 10.81 -14.04 0.49
CA ILE A 420 9.67 -14.17 1.39
C ILE A 420 10.13 -14.66 2.76
N TRP A 421 10.90 -15.75 2.84
CA TRP A 421 11.32 -16.27 4.16
C TRP A 421 12.36 -15.39 4.84
N ARG A 422 13.24 -14.69 4.11
CA ARG A 422 14.14 -13.72 4.75
C ARG A 422 13.37 -12.61 5.44
N TYR A 423 12.35 -12.09 4.76
CA TYR A 423 11.48 -11.08 5.33
C TYR A 423 10.63 -11.65 6.49
N GLY A 424 10.15 -12.89 6.35
CA GLY A 424 9.42 -13.57 7.41
C GLY A 424 10.25 -13.75 8.67
N TYR A 425 11.53 -14.11 8.55
CA TYR A 425 12.43 -14.25 9.69
C TYR A 425 12.67 -12.92 10.41
N GLU A 426 12.87 -11.82 9.67
CA GLU A 426 12.98 -10.47 10.24
C GLU A 426 11.72 -10.04 11.03
N ARG A 427 10.57 -10.65 10.74
CA ARG A 427 9.30 -10.38 11.44
C ARG A 427 9.01 -11.34 12.59
N LEU A 428 9.41 -12.61 12.46
CA LEU A 428 9.27 -13.62 13.51
C LEU A 428 10.23 -13.36 14.67
N THR A 429 11.41 -12.80 14.39
CA THR A 429 12.43 -12.59 15.40
C THR A 429 12.40 -11.19 16.00
N THR A 430 12.71 -11.10 17.29
CA THR A 430 12.93 -9.83 18.00
C THR A 430 14.39 -9.71 18.40
N ASP A 431 14.95 -8.50 18.28
CA ASP A 431 16.26 -8.22 18.83
C ASP A 431 16.21 -8.54 20.33
N ALA A 432 17.04 -9.49 20.77
CA ALA A 432 17.18 -9.76 22.19
C ALA A 432 17.72 -8.49 22.88
N GLU A 433 16.98 -7.99 23.88
CA GLU A 433 17.41 -6.86 24.71
C GLU A 433 18.78 -7.11 25.36
#